data_AF-A0A358Y010-F1
#
_entry.id   AF-A0A358Y010-F1
#
_cell.length_a   1.000
_cell.length_b   1.000
_cell.length_c   1.000
_cell.angle_alpha   90.00
_cell.angle_beta   90.00
_cell.angle_gamma   90.00
#
_symmetry.space_group_name_H-M   'P 1'
#
loop_
_entity.id
_entity.type
_entity.pdbx_description
1 polymer ?
#
loop_
_entity_poly.entity_id
_entity_poly.type
_entity_poly.pdbx_seq_one_letter_code
_entity_poly.pdbx_strand_id
1 'polypeptide(L)'
;MKKRFIAGAVCPKCKEMDRMVLETSDAGDEEEFQRRRCVSCHFSEDYAPSENRYDSLPKGKREKTIPSRPTADVVRIIDPGSMKK
;
A
#
# COMPACT_ATOMS: atom_id res chain seq x y z
N MET A 1 -17.01 -15.54 -4.30
CA MET A 1 -15.70 -15.94 -3.71
C MET A 1 -14.60 -15.08 -4.29
N LYS A 2 -13.97 -14.23 -3.47
CA LYS A 2 -12.93 -13.29 -3.91
C LYS A 2 -11.58 -13.65 -3.31
N LYS A 3 -10.50 -13.54 -4.09
CA LYS A 3 -9.13 -13.77 -3.63
C LYS A 3 -8.32 -12.48 -3.71
N ARG A 4 -7.59 -12.12 -2.66
CA ARG A 4 -6.76 -10.91 -2.58
C ARG A 4 -5.36 -11.26 -2.12
N PHE A 5 -4.36 -10.77 -2.83
CA PHE A 5 -2.97 -10.91 -2.43
C PHE A 5 -2.63 -9.96 -1.27
N ILE A 6 -1.79 -10.39 -0.32
CA ILE A 6 -1.35 -9.57 0.84
C ILE A 6 0.13 -9.21 0.69
N ALA A 7 0.41 -8.01 0.19
CA ALA A 7 1.78 -7.51 0.05
C ALA A 7 2.46 -7.32 1.42
N GLY A 8 3.73 -7.71 1.52
CA GLY A 8 4.55 -7.61 2.72
C GLY A 8 4.24 -8.66 3.79
N ALA A 9 3.29 -9.57 3.55
CA ALA A 9 3.00 -10.64 4.50
C ALA A 9 4.02 -11.77 4.39
N VAL A 10 4.55 -12.18 5.55
CA VAL A 10 5.44 -13.33 5.68
C VAL A 10 4.63 -14.54 6.14
N CYS A 11 4.78 -15.68 5.46
CA CYS A 11 4.11 -16.90 5.86
C CYS A 11 4.64 -17.40 7.23
N PRO A 12 3.79 -17.68 8.23
CA PRO A 12 4.25 -18.15 9.53
C PRO A 12 4.85 -19.57 9.49
N LYS A 13 4.50 -20.38 8.47
CA LYS A 13 4.96 -21.76 8.32
C LYS A 13 6.29 -21.88 7.57
N CYS A 14 6.41 -21.27 6.38
CA CYS A 14 7.62 -21.38 5.54
C CYS A 14 8.51 -20.13 5.51
N LYS A 15 8.09 -19.03 6.16
CA LYS A 15 8.82 -17.75 6.21
C LYS A 15 9.06 -17.06 4.86
N GLU A 16 8.41 -17.52 3.80
CA GLU A 16 8.44 -16.81 2.52
C GLU A 16 7.59 -15.55 2.58
N MET A 17 8.14 -14.46 2.05
CA MET A 17 7.48 -13.17 1.90
C MET A 17 6.59 -13.19 0.66
N ASP A 18 5.48 -12.44 0.67
CA ASP A 18 4.67 -12.21 -0.53
C ASP A 18 4.06 -13.49 -1.13
N ARG A 19 3.69 -14.44 -0.28
CA ARG A 19 3.04 -15.71 -0.67
C ARG A 19 1.67 -15.92 -0.03
N MET A 20 1.16 -14.95 0.73
CA MET A 20 -0.12 -15.05 1.43
C MET A 20 -1.26 -14.43 0.61
N VAL A 21 -2.40 -15.14 0.56
CA VAL A 21 -3.62 -14.75 -0.14
C VAL A 21 -4.79 -14.83 0.82
N LEU A 22 -5.65 -13.80 0.83
CA LEU A 22 -6.92 -13.79 1.54
C LEU A 22 -8.03 -14.32 0.61
N GLU A 23 -8.73 -15.35 1.04
CA GLU A 23 -9.90 -15.92 0.38
C GLU A 23 -11.13 -15.52 1.17
N THR A 24 -12.10 -14.86 0.53
CA THR A 24 -13.38 -14.48 1.14
C THR A 24 -14.51 -15.25 0.47
N SER A 25 -15.36 -15.90 1.27
CA SER A 25 -16.59 -16.51 0.78
C SER A 25 -17.66 -15.44 0.61
N ASP A 26 -18.28 -15.37 -0.58
CA ASP A 26 -19.52 -14.62 -0.75
C ASP A 26 -20.62 -15.46 -0.08
N ALA A 27 -20.89 -15.21 1.19
CA ALA A 27 -22.10 -15.69 1.83
C ALA A 27 -23.16 -14.61 1.64
N GLY A 28 -24.24 -14.96 0.93
CA GLY A 28 -25.29 -14.02 0.54
C GLY A 28 -25.98 -13.33 1.70
N ASP A 29 -26.06 -13.95 2.89
CA ASP A 29 -26.84 -13.40 4.01
C ASP A 29 -26.38 -13.85 5.42
N GLU A 30 -25.29 -14.62 5.58
CA GLU A 30 -24.88 -15.14 6.90
C GLU A 30 -23.36 -15.41 6.96
N GLU A 31 -22.66 -14.57 7.73
CA GLU A 31 -21.22 -14.54 8.03
C GLU A 31 -20.23 -14.61 6.84
N GLU A 32 -19.60 -13.47 6.53
CA GLU A 32 -18.43 -13.43 5.64
C GLU A 32 -17.21 -14.09 6.33
N PHE A 33 -16.99 -15.38 6.05
CA PHE A 33 -15.76 -16.04 6.46
C PHE A 33 -14.58 -15.61 5.56
N GLN A 34 -13.52 -15.14 6.19
CA GLN A 34 -12.26 -14.80 5.53
C GLN A 34 -11.17 -15.77 6.00
N ARG A 35 -10.39 -16.30 5.05
CA ARG A 35 -9.29 -17.23 5.34
C ARG A 35 -8.03 -16.79 4.64
N ARG A 36 -6.88 -16.86 5.31
CA ARG A 36 -5.56 -16.61 4.70
C ARG A 36 -4.91 -17.93 4.32
N ARG A 37 -4.32 -17.99 3.13
CA ARG A 37 -3.62 -19.17 2.59
C ARG A 37 -2.26 -18.81 2.01
N CYS A 38 -1.24 -19.62 2.28
CA CYS A 38 0.06 -19.55 1.61
C CYS A 38 0.05 -20.37 0.33
N VAL A 39 0.48 -19.78 -0.78
CA VAL A 39 0.55 -20.47 -2.09
C VAL A 39 1.75 -21.42 -2.21
N SER A 40 2.78 -21.28 -1.36
CA SER A 40 3.97 -22.11 -1.41
C SER A 40 3.82 -23.37 -0.54
N CYS A 41 3.63 -23.21 0.76
CA CYS A 41 3.57 -24.33 1.71
C CYS A 41 2.15 -24.80 2.08
N HIS A 42 1.14 -24.25 1.40
CA HIS A 42 -0.29 -24.60 1.56
C HIS A 42 -0.84 -24.39 2.97
N PHE A 43 -0.19 -23.57 3.79
CA PHE A 43 -0.68 -23.15 5.09
C PHE A 43 -2.01 -22.39 4.94
N SER A 44 -3.00 -22.63 5.82
CA SER A 44 -4.27 -21.91 5.80
C SER A 44 -4.80 -21.65 7.22
N GLU A 45 -5.18 -20.41 7.51
CA GLU A 45 -5.67 -19.94 8.82
C GLU A 45 -6.92 -19.07 8.67
N ASP A 46 -7.81 -19.12 9.66
CA ASP A 46 -8.99 -18.25 9.70
C ASP A 46 -8.58 -16.80 10.01
N TYR A 47 -9.18 -15.87 9.29
CA TYR A 47 -8.89 -14.45 9.42
C TYR A 47 -10.11 -13.72 9.96
N ALA A 48 -10.06 -13.35 11.24
CA ALA A 48 -11.02 -12.44 11.83
C ALA A 48 -10.51 -11.00 11.65
N PRO A 49 -11.19 -10.13 10.89
CA PRO A 49 -10.87 -8.71 10.91
C PRO A 49 -11.13 -8.19 12.33
N SER A 50 -10.11 -7.61 12.98
CA SER A 50 -10.33 -6.91 14.24
C SER A 50 -11.11 -5.63 13.94
N GLU A 51 -12.40 -5.60 14.30
CA GLU A 51 -13.41 -4.55 14.05
C GLU A 51 -13.05 -3.12 14.51
N ASN A 52 -11.84 -2.83 15.03
CA ASN A 52 -11.63 -1.58 15.76
C ASN A 52 -10.22 -0.98 15.71
N ARG A 53 -9.38 -1.35 14.73
CA ARG A 53 -7.98 -0.90 14.73
C ARG A 53 -7.72 0.41 13.96
N TYR A 54 -8.63 0.82 13.08
CA TYR A 54 -8.47 2.02 12.24
C TYR A 54 -9.21 3.25 12.77
N ASP A 55 -10.28 3.08 13.57
CA ASP A 55 -11.05 4.22 14.10
C ASP A 55 -10.31 5.01 15.18
N SER A 56 -9.33 4.39 15.85
CA SER A 56 -8.51 5.06 16.87
C SER A 56 -7.35 5.87 16.29
N LEU A 57 -7.10 5.82 14.99
CA LEU A 57 -6.02 6.62 14.38
C LEU A 57 -6.49 8.06 14.19
N PRO A 58 -5.79 9.06 14.75
CA PRO A 58 -6.15 10.46 14.54
C PRO A 58 -6.07 10.79 13.05
N LYS A 59 -7.20 11.21 12.46
CA LYS A 59 -7.25 11.68 11.07
C LYS A 59 -6.38 12.93 10.97
N GLY A 60 -5.18 12.80 10.40
CA GLY A 60 -4.23 13.91 10.26
C GLY A 60 -4.88 15.10 9.54
N LYS A 61 -4.69 16.31 10.05
CA LYS A 61 -5.14 17.53 9.36
C LYS A 61 -4.27 17.73 8.12
N ARG A 62 -4.89 17.84 6.95
CA ARG A 62 -4.19 18.21 5.72
C ARG A 62 -3.67 19.63 5.83
N GLU A 63 -2.35 19.79 5.74
CA GLU A 63 -1.74 21.12 5.73
C GLU A 63 -2.13 21.84 4.42
N LYS A 64 -2.76 23.01 4.55
CA LYS A 64 -3.08 23.86 3.40
C LYS A 64 -1.81 24.59 3.00
N THR A 65 -1.24 24.23 1.85
CA THR A 65 -0.14 24.97 1.24
C THR A 65 -0.61 26.39 0.92
N ILE A 66 -0.05 27.38 1.62
CA ILE A 66 -0.23 28.80 1.28
C ILE A 66 0.63 29.05 0.02
N PRO A 67 0.05 29.48 -1.11
CA PRO A 67 0.83 29.71 -2.32
C PRO A 67 1.76 30.91 -2.10
N SER A 68 3.05 30.64 -1.89
CA SER A 68 4.07 31.68 -2.00
C SER A 68 4.35 31.92 -3.47
N ARG A 69 4.22 33.18 -3.89
CA ARG A 69 4.40 33.59 -5.27
C ARG A 69 5.90 33.57 -5.58
N PRO A 70 6.37 32.78 -6.55
CA PRO A 70 7.80 32.73 -6.85
C PRO A 70 8.23 34.06 -7.48
N THR A 71 9.29 34.65 -6.95
CA THR A 71 10.00 35.75 -7.62
C THR A 71 10.87 35.14 -8.72
N ALA A 72 10.65 35.52 -9.97
CA ALA A 72 11.43 35.00 -11.09
C ALA A 72 12.82 35.63 -11.10
N ASP A 73 13.86 34.80 -11.00
CA ASP A 73 15.25 35.23 -11.18
C ASP A 73 15.69 35.06 -12.63
N VAL A 74 16.31 36.10 -13.18
CA VAL A 74 16.81 36.11 -14.57
C VAL A 74 18.18 35.46 -14.63
N VAL A 75 18.29 34.34 -15.33
CA VAL A 75 19.56 33.64 -15.54
C VAL A 75 20.13 33.98 -16.92
N ARG A 76 21.45 34.15 -17.00
CA ARG A 76 22.16 34.35 -18.27
C ARG A 76 22.58 33.01 -18.87
N ILE A 77 22.08 32.72 -20.07
CA ILE A 77 22.40 31.51 -20.83
C ILE A 77 23.73 31.74 -21.55
N ILE A 78 24.70 30.84 -21.35
CA ILE A 78 25.97 30.83 -22.09
C ILE A 78 25.83 29.85 -23.26
N ASP A 79 26.17 30.32 -24.47
CA ASP A 79 26.10 29.51 -25.69
C ASP A 79 27.37 28.64 -25.86
N PRO A 80 27.21 27.31 -26.00
CA PRO A 80 28.34 26.36 -26.08
C PRO A 80 29.15 26.46 -27.39
N GLY A 81 28.71 27.25 -28.38
CA GLY A 81 29.43 27.46 -29.65
C GLY A 81 30.58 28.47 -29.59
N SER A 82 30.68 29.26 -28.52
CA SER A 82 31.65 30.35 -28.38
C SER A 82 33.04 29.93 -27.87
N MET A 83 33.22 28.70 -27.40
CA MET A 83 34.53 28.14 -27.04
C MET A 83 35.19 27.47 -28.26
N LYS A 84 35.80 28.27 -29.13
CA LYS A 84 36.78 27.80 -30.13
C LYS A 84 38.08 28.57 -29.91
N LYS A 85 39.18 27.81 -29.88
CA LYS A 85 40.55 28.19 -29.48
C LYS A 85 41.06 29.50 -30.07
#